data_AF-A0A7L4RH97-F1
#
_entry.id   AF-A0A7L4RH97-F1
#
_cell.length_a   1.000
_cell.length_b   1.000
_cell.length_c   1.000
_cell.angle_alpha   90.00
_cell.angle_beta   90.00
_cell.angle_gamma   90.00
#
_symmetry.space_group_name_H-M   'P 1'
#
loop_
_entity.id
_entity.type
_entity.pdbx_description
1 polymer ?
#
loop_
_entity_poly.entity_id
_entity_poly.type
_entity_poly.pdbx_seq_one_letter_code
_entity_poly.pdbx_strand_id
1 'polypeptide(L)'
;MSEEITVEGYRVVIEKTGGTHVVSVPALPGCTVQVDKREDIAKEITRVIGSYLGELIQSRPKMKKKPDPEGERKPGAEKERRKV
;
A
#
# COMPACT_ATOMS: atom_id res chain seq x y z
N MET A 1 -5.19 12.89 -28.58
CA MET A 1 -4.04 13.75 -28.20
C MET A 1 -3.73 13.44 -26.76
N SER A 2 -2.49 13.06 -26.47
CA SER A 2 -2.04 12.62 -25.14
C SER A 2 -1.07 13.66 -24.60
N GLU A 3 -1.27 14.11 -23.37
CA GLU A 3 -0.48 15.13 -22.68
C GLU A 3 0.35 14.43 -21.58
N GLU A 4 1.63 14.78 -21.40
CA GLU A 4 2.45 14.20 -20.34
C GLU A 4 2.79 15.28 -19.31
N ILE A 5 2.58 14.97 -18.03
CA ILE A 5 2.90 15.85 -16.90
C ILE A 5 3.72 15.08 -15.84
N THR A 6 4.42 15.82 -14.99
CA THR A 6 5.11 15.24 -13.82
C THR A 6 4.37 15.62 -12.55
N VAL A 7 3.93 14.62 -11.78
CA VAL A 7 3.23 14.79 -10.49
C VAL A 7 4.05 14.10 -9.42
N GLU A 8 4.50 14.85 -8.41
CA GLU A 8 5.34 14.34 -7.30
C GLU A 8 6.55 13.50 -7.77
N GLY A 9 7.15 13.88 -8.91
CA GLY A 9 8.30 13.19 -9.50
C GLY A 9 7.95 11.96 -10.35
N TYR A 10 6.67 11.57 -10.42
CA TYR A 10 6.19 10.53 -11.32
C TYR A 10 5.74 11.12 -12.65
N ARG A 11 6.13 10.49 -13.76
CA ARG A 11 5.61 10.81 -15.09
C ARG A 11 4.19 10.27 -15.20
N VAL A 12 3.29 11.09 -15.71
CA VAL A 12 1.88 10.75 -15.86
C VAL A 12 1.41 11.18 -17.25
N VAL A 13 0.73 10.28 -17.93
CA VAL A 13 0.18 10.49 -19.27
C VAL A 13 -1.33 10.69 -19.15
N ILE A 14 -1.84 11.76 -19.75
CA ILE A 14 -3.24 12.15 -19.73
C ILE A 14 -3.78 12.09 -21.16
N GLU A 15 -4.80 11.29 -21.38
CA GLU A 15 -5.45 11.07 -22.66
C GLU A 15 -6.91 11.52 -22.59
N LYS A 16 -7.27 12.51 -23.40
CA LYS A 16 -8.66 13.00 -23.42
C LYS A 16 -9.51 12.09 -24.30
N THR A 17 -10.50 11.44 -23.71
CA THR A 17 -11.40 10.49 -24.38
C THR A 17 -12.85 10.88 -24.11
N GLY A 18 -13.61 11.27 -25.15
CA GLY A 18 -15.06 11.42 -25.04
C GLY A 18 -15.58 12.45 -24.02
N GLY A 19 -14.74 13.37 -23.52
CA GLY A 19 -15.11 14.35 -22.50
C GLY A 19 -14.46 14.10 -21.14
N THR A 20 -13.90 12.91 -20.91
CA THR A 20 -13.13 12.57 -19.70
C THR A 20 -11.62 12.53 -19.99
N HIS A 21 -10.82 12.62 -18.93
CA HIS A 21 -9.38 12.53 -18.97
C HIS A 21 -8.96 11.17 -18.39
N VAL A 22 -8.44 10.30 -19.24
CA VAL A 22 -7.84 9.03 -18.84
C VAL A 22 -6.39 9.28 -18.49
N VAL A 23 -5.98 8.91 -17.29
CA VAL A 23 -4.70 9.25 -16.70
C VAL A 23 -3.97 7.95 -16.38
N SER A 24 -2.80 7.75 -16.95
CA SER A 24 -2.00 6.54 -16.81
C SER A 24 -0.62 6.88 -16.27
N VAL A 25 -0.13 6.08 -15.32
CA VAL A 25 1.21 6.25 -14.74
C VAL A 25 2.14 5.18 -15.33
N PRO A 26 3.03 5.49 -16.28
CA PRO A 26 3.87 4.48 -16.96
C PRO A 26 4.78 3.73 -16.00
N ALA A 27 5.18 4.37 -14.90
CA ALA A 27 6.00 3.75 -13.86
C ALA A 27 5.24 2.67 -13.07
N LEU A 28 3.91 2.73 -13.05
CA LEU A 28 3.04 1.83 -12.29
C LEU A 28 2.09 1.10 -13.26
N PRO A 29 2.51 -0.05 -13.81
CA PRO A 29 1.69 -0.79 -14.78
C PRO A 29 0.35 -1.20 -14.16
N GLY A 30 -0.75 -0.91 -14.87
CA GLY A 30 -2.12 -1.14 -14.39
C GLY A 30 -2.72 0.03 -13.59
N CYS A 31 -1.95 1.08 -13.33
CA CYS A 31 -2.41 2.29 -12.66
C CYS A 31 -2.97 3.28 -13.70
N THR A 32 -4.23 3.09 -14.07
CA THR A 32 -4.99 3.99 -14.94
C THR A 32 -6.25 4.47 -14.22
N VAL A 33 -6.46 5.78 -14.18
CA VAL A 33 -7.64 6.44 -13.58
C VAL A 33 -8.33 7.33 -14.58
N GLN A 34 -9.66 7.43 -14.49
CA GLN A 34 -10.46 8.29 -15.36
C GLN A 34 -11.02 9.44 -14.53
N VAL A 35 -10.85 10.67 -15.01
CA VAL A 35 -11.20 11.88 -14.27
C VAL A 35 -11.94 12.84 -15.19
N ASP A 36 -13.12 13.32 -14.78
CA ASP A 36 -13.88 14.30 -15.57
C ASP A 36 -13.19 15.66 -15.61
N LYS A 37 -12.70 16.13 -14.46
CA LYS A 37 -12.10 17.46 -14.29
C LYS A 37 -10.58 17.38 -14.19
N ARG A 38 -9.90 18.29 -14.91
CA ARG A 38 -8.44 18.39 -14.89
C ARG A 38 -7.88 18.71 -13.49
N GLU A 39 -8.65 19.42 -12.68
CA GLU A 39 -8.29 19.89 -11.33
C GLU A 39 -8.14 18.73 -10.34
N ASP A 40 -8.94 17.68 -10.52
CA ASP A 40 -8.95 16.50 -9.67
C ASP A 40 -7.90 15.46 -10.07
N ILE A 41 -7.29 15.60 -11.26
CA ILE A 41 -6.27 14.67 -11.78
C ILE A 41 -5.12 14.51 -10.79
N ALA A 42 -4.54 15.62 -10.31
CA ALA A 42 -3.41 15.56 -9.38
C ALA A 42 -3.79 14.87 -8.06
N LYS A 43 -4.98 15.16 -7.52
CA LYS A 43 -5.47 14.55 -6.27
C LYS A 43 -5.69 13.06 -6.41
N GLU A 44 -6.34 12.64 -7.50
CA GLU A 44 -6.63 11.23 -7.73
C GLU A 44 -5.35 10.43 -8.02
N ILE A 45 -4.42 10.99 -8.81
CA ILE A 45 -3.10 10.38 -9.02
C ILE A 45 -2.37 10.17 -7.69
N THR A 46 -2.22 11.21 -6.87
CA THR A 46 -1.52 11.09 -5.57
C THR A 46 -2.17 10.04 -4.69
N ARG A 47 -3.51 9.97 -4.68
CA ARG A 47 -4.25 8.96 -3.93
C ARG A 47 -3.98 7.54 -4.45
N VAL A 48 -3.98 7.33 -5.76
CA VAL A 48 -3.79 6.01 -6.37
C VAL A 48 -2.34 5.56 -6.21
N ILE A 49 -1.36 6.44 -6.44
CA ILE A 49 0.06 6.19 -6.18
C ILE A 49 0.26 5.82 -4.70
N GLY A 50 -0.33 6.59 -3.79
CA GLY A 50 -0.28 6.32 -2.35
C GLY A 50 -0.86 4.95 -1.99
N SER A 51 -2.00 4.58 -2.58
CA SER A 51 -2.60 3.25 -2.36
C SER A 51 -1.71 2.13 -2.90
N TYR A 52 -1.19 2.28 -4.12
CA TYR A 52 -0.33 1.30 -4.75
C TYR A 52 0.98 1.07 -3.96
N LEU A 53 1.62 2.16 -3.51
CA LEU A 53 2.79 2.08 -2.63
C LEU A 53 2.43 1.46 -1.28
N GLY A 54 1.27 1.79 -0.72
CA GLY A 54 0.76 1.19 0.52
C GLY A 54 0.58 -0.32 0.40
N GLU A 55 0.00 -0.80 -0.70
CA GLU A 55 -0.16 -2.23 -0.99
C GLU A 55 1.19 -2.91 -1.24
N LEU A 56 2.14 -2.26 -1.91
CA LEU A 56 3.51 -2.76 -2.09
C LEU A 56 4.25 -2.92 -0.76
N ILE A 57 4.09 -1.96 0.16
CA ILE A 57 4.70 -2.02 1.49
C ILE A 57 4.07 -3.14 2.31
N GLN A 58 2.76 -3.33 2.24
CA GLN A 58 2.06 -4.41 2.94
C GLN A 58 2.30 -5.79 2.31
N SER A 59 2.49 -5.83 0.99
CA SER A 59 2.76 -7.05 0.22
C SER A 59 4.22 -7.48 0.26
N ARG A 60 5.13 -6.66 0.82
CA ARG A 60 6.39 -7.23 1.30
C ARG A 60 6.00 -8.27 2.34
N PRO A 61 6.33 -9.56 2.13
CA PRO A 61 6.11 -10.54 3.16
C PRO A 61 6.82 -10.01 4.40
N LYS A 62 6.06 -9.71 5.45
CA LYS A 62 6.60 -9.79 6.80
C LYS A 62 7.25 -11.16 6.82
N MET A 63 8.57 -11.18 6.71
CA MET A 63 9.41 -12.34 6.92
C MET A 63 8.82 -12.95 8.17
N LYS A 64 8.12 -14.08 8.01
CA LYS A 64 7.40 -14.72 9.11
C LYS A 64 8.47 -15.01 10.14
N LYS A 65 8.63 -14.13 11.12
CA LYS A 65 9.24 -14.47 12.38
C LYS A 65 8.32 -15.58 12.86
N LYS A 66 8.82 -16.81 12.80
CA LYS A 66 8.12 -17.99 13.32
C LYS A 66 7.51 -17.54 14.65
N PRO A 67 6.24 -17.81 14.95
CA PRO A 67 5.81 -17.69 16.33
C PRO A 67 6.77 -18.56 17.13
N ASP A 68 7.56 -17.92 17.99
CA ASP A 68 8.28 -18.62 19.04
C ASP A 68 7.25 -19.52 19.73
N PRO A 69 7.49 -20.83 19.89
CA PRO A 69 6.64 -21.66 20.71
C PRO A 69 6.88 -21.27 22.17
N GLU A 70 6.33 -20.13 22.61
CA GLU A 70 6.17 -19.82 24.02
C GLU A 70 4.99 -20.64 24.54
N GLY A 71 5.26 -21.93 24.72
CA GLY A 71 4.35 -22.92 25.30
C GLY A 71 4.84 -23.31 26.69
N GLU A 72 4.21 -22.69 27.69
CA GLU A 72 4.03 -23.19 29.06
C GLU A 72 5.21 -23.09 30.05
N ARG A 73 5.32 -21.92 30.70
CA ARG A 73 5.57 -21.88 32.16
C ARG A 73 4.38 -21.26 32.87
N LYS A 74 3.46 -22.11 33.32
CA LYS A 74 2.39 -21.73 34.25
C LYS A 74 2.99 -21.32 35.60
N PRO A 75 2.56 -20.21 36.21
CA PRO A 75 2.86 -19.92 37.61
C PRO A 75 1.89 -20.68 38.53
N GLY A 76 2.41 -21.28 39.61
CA GLY A 76 1.64 -21.60 40.81
C GLY A 76 1.03 -23.01 40.91
N ALA A 77 1.75 -23.90 41.58
CA ALA A 77 1.20 -24.93 42.47
C ALA A 77 2.27 -25.12 43.56
N GLU A 78 2.24 -24.30 44.61
CA GLU A 78 1.64 -24.62 45.91
C GLU A 78 2.05 -25.98 46.49
N LYS A 79 2.61 -25.89 47.71
CA LYS A 79 2.66 -26.87 48.82
C LYS A 79 3.82 -27.89 48.93
N GLU A 80 4.63 -27.58 49.95
CA GLU A 80 4.85 -28.41 51.15
C GLU A 80 6.06 -29.37 51.16
N ARG A 81 6.68 -29.42 52.36
CA ARG A 81 7.68 -30.38 52.89
C ARG A 81 9.13 -29.94 52.62
N ARG A 82 10.04 -29.87 53.59
CA ARG A 82 10.11 -30.43 54.95
C ARG A 82 11.29 -29.74 55.67
N LYS A 83 11.17 -29.52 56.99
CA LYS A 83 12.33 -29.42 57.89
C LYS A 83 13.28 -30.60 57.65
N VAL A 84 14.58 -30.35 57.48
CA VAL A 84 15.70 -31.03 58.15
C VAL A 84 16.81 -29.99 58.31
#